data_AF-A0A352XT48-F1
#
_entry.id   AF-A0A352XT48-F1
#
_cell.length_a   1.000
_cell.length_b   1.000
_cell.length_c   1.000
_cell.angle_alpha   90.00
_cell.angle_beta   90.00
_cell.angle_gamma   90.00
#
_symmetry.space_group_name_H-M   'P 1'
#
loop_
_entity.id
_entity.type
_entity.pdbx_description
1 polymer ?
#
loop_
_entity_poly.entity_id
_entity_poly.type
_entity_poly.pdbx_seq_one_letter_code
_entity_poly.pdbx_strand_id
1 'polypeptide(L)' 'MIHKIGVISDTHIPHFKKLPEVIWEHFAEVELIIHAGDLSILSVIDELETIAPVV' A
#
# COMPACT_ATOMS: atom_id res chain seq x y z
N MET A 1 17.91 -8.69 14.10
CA MET A 1 16.45 -8.41 13.98
C MET A 1 16.10 -8.60 12.51
N ILE A 2 14.94 -9.19 12.22
CA ILE A 2 14.46 -9.37 10.84
C ILE A 2 13.48 -8.23 10.57
N HIS A 3 13.66 -7.51 9.47
CA HIS A 3 12.75 -6.47 9.02
C HIS A 3 11.84 -6.98 7.91
N LYS A 4 10.59 -6.50 7.88
CA LYS A 4 9.60 -6.88 6.85
C LYS A 4 9.14 -5.62 6.11
N ILE A 5 9.37 -5.60 4.81
CA ILE A 5 9.02 -4.47 3.94
C ILE A 5 7.98 -4.95 2.93
N GLY A 6 6.88 -4.22 2.80
CA GLY A 6 5.88 -4.42 1.77
C GLY A 6 6.26 -3.67 0.50
N VAL A 7 6.10 -4.29 -0.67
CA VAL A 7 6.31 -3.63 -1.97
C VAL A 7 5.06 -3.85 -2.82
N ILE A 8 4.50 -2.76 -3.34
CA ILE A 8 3.30 -2.78 -4.17
C ILE A 8 3.47 -1.82 -5.36
N SER A 9 2.83 -2.10 -6.48
CA SER A 9 2.77 -1.27 -7.68
C SER A 9 1.40 -1.41 -8.35
N ASP A 10 1.19 -0.68 -9.44
CA ASP A 10 0.03 -0.86 -10.33
C ASP A 10 -1.30 -0.72 -9.58
N THR A 11 -1.33 0.26 -8.67
CA THR A 11 -2.52 0.62 -7.89
C THR A 11 -3.43 1.60 -8.65
N HIS A 12 -3.34 1.61 -9.98
CA HIS A 12 -4.27 2.32 -10.86
C HIS A 12 -5.69 1.72 -10.73
N ILE A 13 -6.35 2.10 -9.65
CA ILE A 13 -7.73 1.78 -9.34
C ILE A 13 -8.61 2.99 -9.70
N PRO A 14 -9.83 2.77 -10.23
CA PRO A 14 -10.78 3.86 -10.40
C PRO A 14 -11.06 4.57 -9.06
N HIS A 15 -11.24 5.89 -9.08
CA HIS A 15 -11.49 6.73 -7.87
C HIS A 15 -12.60 6.22 -6.91
N PHE A 16 -13.52 5.38 -7.39
CA PHE A 16 -14.64 4.84 -6.63
C PHE A 16 -14.37 3.42 -6.07
N LYS A 17 -13.22 2.82 -6.39
CA LYS A 17 -12.81 1.53 -5.84
C LYS A 17 -11.85 1.75 -4.67
N LYS A 18 -12.02 0.93 -3.64
CA LYS A 18 -11.07 0.81 -2.52
C LYS A 18 -9.96 -0.16 -2.90
N LEU A 19 -8.84 -0.07 -2.18
CA LEU A 19 -7.81 -1.10 -2.26
C LEU A 19 -8.37 -2.47 -1.83
N PRO A 20 -7.90 -3.59 -2.43
CA PRO A 20 -8.35 -4.93 -2.07
C PRO A 20 -7.99 -5.33 -0.63
N GLU A 21 -8.91 -5.99 0.08
CA GLU A 21 -8.75 -6.42 1.50
C GLU A 21 -7.50 -7.27 1.75
N VAL A 22 -7.06 -8.05 0.75
CA VAL A 22 -5.85 -8.87 0.78
C VAL A 22 -4.57 -8.06 1.06
N ILE A 23 -4.56 -6.76 0.77
CA ILE A 23 -3.45 -5.87 1.12
C ILE A 23 -3.32 -5.76 2.65
N TRP A 24 -4.43 -5.62 3.38
CA TRP A 24 -4.42 -5.52 4.84
C TRP A 24 -3.92 -6.80 5.47
N GLU A 25 -4.32 -7.96 4.94
CA GLU A 25 -3.88 -9.26 5.44
C GLU A 25 -2.38 -9.48 5.26
N HIS A 26 -1.85 -9.17 4.07
CA HIS A 26 -0.44 -9.42 3.77
C HIS A 26 0.51 -8.33 4.30
N PHE A 27 0.01 -7.10 4.46
CA PHE A 27 0.81 -5.96 4.90
C PHE A 27 0.66 -5.68 6.40
N ALA A 28 -0.17 -6.41 7.15
CA ALA A 28 -0.43 -6.17 8.58
C ALA A 28 0.83 -6.06 9.47
N GLU A 29 1.93 -6.70 9.09
CA GLU A 29 3.17 -6.76 9.88
C GLU A 29 4.36 -6.08 9.20
N VAL A 30 4.14 -5.32 8.13
CA VAL A 30 5.24 -4.61 7.45
C VAL A 30 5.56 -3.32 8.19
N GLU A 31 6.85 -2.98 8.26
CA GLU A 31 7.34 -1.77 8.94
C GLU A 31 7.42 -0.57 7.97
N LEU A 32 7.43 -0.84 6.67
CA LEU A 32 7.52 0.13 5.58
C LEU A 32 6.82 -0.44 4.34
N ILE A 33 6.16 0.44 3.59
CA ILE A 33 5.59 0.13 2.28
C ILE A 33 6.35 0.95 1.22
N ILE A 34 6.81 0.29 0.18
CA ILE A 34 7.39 0.94 -1.00
C ILE A 34 6.36 0.86 -2.12
N HIS A 35 5.91 2.01 -2.62
CA HIS A 35 5.04 2.08 -3.78
C HIS A 35 5.87 2.22 -5.06
N ALA A 36 6.07 1.12 -5.80
CA ALA A 36 7.02 1.05 -6.91
C ALA A 36 6.53 1.69 -8.23
N GLY A 37 5.32 2.27 -8.27
CA GLY A 37 4.84 3.08 -9.39
C GLY A 37 3.42 2.74 -9.84
N ASP A 38 2.96 3.50 -10.85
CA ASP A 38 1.59 3.43 -11.40
C ASP A 38 0.49 3.79 -10.37
N LEU A 39 0.72 4.91 -9.68
CA LEU A 39 -0.24 5.56 -8.80
C LEU A 39 -1.05 6.60 -9.59
N SER A 40 -2.37 6.48 -9.61
CA SER A 40 -3.26 7.45 -10.27
C SER A 40 -3.87 8.48 -9.33
N ILE A 41 -4.04 8.12 -8.05
CA ILE A 41 -4.75 8.92 -7.04
C ILE A 41 -4.01 8.88 -5.70
N LEU A 42 -3.90 10.03 -5.02
CA LEU A 42 -3.20 10.12 -3.73
C LEU A 42 -3.92 9.39 -2.60
N SER A 43 -5.24 9.17 -2.71
CA SER A 43 -6.00 8.45 -1.69
C SER A 43 -5.53 7.00 -1.48
N VAL A 44 -4.86 6.39 -2.48
CA VAL A 44 -4.21 5.08 -2.31
C VAL A 44 -3.06 5.17 -1.31
N ILE A 45 -2.26 6.24 -1.35
CA ILE A 45 -1.19 6.46 -0.37
C ILE A 45 -1.81 6.70 1.00
N ASP A 46 -2.84 7.54 1.09
CA ASP A 46 -3.55 7.78 2.35
C ASP A 46 -4.09 6.47 2.96
N GLU A 47 -4.62 5.55 2.14
CA GLU A 47 -5.09 4.22 2.59
C GLU A 47 -3.93 3.32 3.05
N LEU A 48 -2.83 3.24 2.29
CA LEU A 48 -1.66 2.42 2.64
C LEU A 48 -0.94 2.94 3.90
N GLU A 49 -0.88 4.26 4.09
CA GLU A 49 -0.29 4.90 5.27
C GLU A 49 -1.04 4.57 6.57
N THR A 50 -2.28 4.08 6.49
CA THR A 50 -2.98 3.55 7.66
C THR A 50 -2.38 2.24 8.19
N ILE A 51 -1.59 1.54 7.37
CA ILE A 51 -0.93 0.27 7.71
C ILE A 51 0.49 0.53 8.21
N ALA A 52 1.30 1.22 7.41
CA ALA A 52 2.69 1.56 7.71
C ALA A 52 3.15 2.75 6.84
N PRO A 53 4.26 3.45 7.18
CA PRO A 53 4.77 4.54 6.37
C PRO A 53 4.98 4.12 4.91
N VAL A 54 4.65 5.01 3.96
CA VAL A 54 4.77 4.76 2.52
C VAL A 54 5.85 5.66 1.92
N VAL A 55 6.66 5.11 1.02
CA VAL A 55 7.69 5.83 0.24
C VAL A 55 7.62 5.54 -1.25
#